data_AF-A0A1Q5J274-F1
#
_entry.id   AF-A0A1Q5J274-F1
#
_cell.length_a   1.000
_cell.length_b   1.000
_cell.length_c   1.000
_cell.angle_alpha   90.00
_cell.angle_beta   90.00
_cell.angle_gamma   90.00
#
_symmetry.space_group_name_H-M   'P 1'
#
loop_
_entity.id
_entity.type
_entity.pdbx_description
1 polymer ?
#
loop_
_entity_poly.entity_id
_entity_poly.type
_entity_poly.pdbx_seq_one_letter_code
_entity_poly.pdbx_strand_id
1 'polypeptide(L)'
;MNFGARLGENVWNDDGALRAALGRTAEGLGLVLPESDRERGRLAEYVEARSGRRVMVCPPGERHRTFQVTLKENGTPLAWGWTADLDQVVRATAAWTGGAGLEETKAHASFIQFRPWALDHEREPFGVVELTWRVKLDLIHMPPYDHPRANALLAAAYAQPVLRQLMPVNSHFNLWFSTSVEEIWKRRIGYVICPHHEGLYEVGNEGRLVARTETPEEAVAFVVTALPEGLGPAS
;
A
#
# COMPACT_ATOMS: atom_id res chain seq x y z
N MET A 1 25.19 -29.00 9.45
CA MET A 1 24.54 -28.79 10.75
C MET A 1 23.32 -27.90 10.50
N ASN A 2 22.12 -28.47 10.68
CA ASN A 2 20.85 -27.77 10.50
C ASN A 2 20.51 -26.98 11.76
N PHE A 3 20.58 -25.64 11.71
CA PHE A 3 19.94 -24.79 12.71
C PHE A 3 18.52 -24.47 12.26
N GLY A 4 17.68 -25.50 12.26
CA GLY A 4 16.22 -25.35 12.16
C GLY A 4 15.65 -25.02 13.53
N ALA A 5 15.87 -23.80 14.01
CA ALA A 5 15.17 -23.32 15.20
C ALA A 5 13.72 -23.00 14.80
N ARG A 6 12.79 -23.90 15.16
CA ARG A 6 11.36 -23.57 15.29
C ARG A 6 11.24 -22.43 16.30
N LEU A 7 11.23 -21.19 15.84
CA LEU A 7 10.87 -20.04 16.67
C LEU A 7 9.36 -20.13 16.94
N GLY A 8 9.01 -20.36 18.21
CA GLY A 8 7.63 -20.52 18.66
C GLY A 8 6.81 -19.23 18.51
N GLU A 9 5.50 -19.41 18.28
CA GLU A 9 4.49 -18.39 17.95
C GLU A 9 4.32 -17.26 19.01
N ASN A 10 5.03 -17.32 20.15
CA ASN A 10 4.95 -16.33 21.24
C ASN A 10 6.16 -15.38 21.35
N VAL A 11 7.22 -15.55 20.56
CA VAL A 11 8.49 -14.79 20.71
C VAL A 11 8.38 -13.33 20.22
N TRP A 12 7.37 -13.01 19.41
CA TRP A 12 7.23 -11.68 18.79
C TRP A 12 6.21 -10.77 19.48
N ASN A 13 5.64 -11.20 20.60
CA ASN A 13 4.64 -10.43 21.34
C ASN A 13 5.24 -9.32 22.21
N ASP A 14 6.54 -9.40 22.49
CA ASP A 14 7.27 -8.43 23.29
C ASP A 14 7.71 -7.23 22.43
N ASP A 15 7.47 -6.03 22.95
CA ASP A 15 7.88 -4.80 22.29
C ASP A 15 9.41 -4.78 22.06
N GLY A 16 9.81 -4.64 20.79
CA GLY A 16 11.21 -4.60 20.39
C GLY A 16 11.91 -5.95 20.20
N ALA A 17 11.27 -7.09 20.47
CA ALA A 17 11.87 -8.41 20.22
C ALA A 17 12.24 -8.60 18.73
N LEU A 18 11.36 -8.17 17.83
CA LEU A 18 11.62 -8.19 16.38
C LEU A 18 12.83 -7.34 15.99
N ARG A 19 12.91 -6.11 16.51
CA ARG A 19 14.04 -5.19 16.26
C ARG A 19 15.35 -5.78 16.75
N ALA A 20 15.36 -6.35 17.96
CA ALA A 20 16.55 -6.97 18.52
C ALA A 20 16.99 -8.22 17.73
N ALA A 21 16.04 -9.02 17.23
CA ALA A 21 16.35 -10.17 16.38
C ALA A 21 16.96 -9.73 15.04
N LEU A 22 16.35 -8.75 14.38
CA LEU A 22 16.87 -8.18 13.12
C LEU A 22 18.26 -7.57 13.30
N GLY A 23 18.51 -6.86 14.40
CA GLY A 23 19.82 -6.29 14.72
C GLY A 23 20.90 -7.37 14.88
N ARG A 24 20.65 -8.42 15.67
CA ARG A 24 21.60 -9.55 15.81
C ARG A 24 21.84 -10.28 14.50
N THR A 25 20.80 -10.47 13.69
CA THR A 25 20.94 -11.08 12.36
C THR A 25 21.79 -10.19 11.45
N ALA A 26 21.59 -8.87 11.46
CA ALA A 26 22.41 -7.93 10.69
C ALA A 26 23.88 -7.97 11.10
N GLU A 27 24.18 -7.98 12.40
CA GLU A 27 25.53 -8.15 12.93
C GLU A 27 26.16 -9.46 12.44
N GLY A 28 25.42 -10.57 12.53
CA GLY A 28 25.89 -11.89 12.06
C GLY A 28 26.15 -11.95 10.55
N LEU A 29 25.47 -11.11 9.77
CA LEU A 29 25.65 -10.97 8.32
C LEU A 29 26.68 -9.89 7.93
N GLY A 30 27.22 -9.13 8.89
CA GLY A 30 28.09 -8.00 8.61
C GLY A 30 27.39 -6.83 7.90
N LEU A 31 26.08 -6.69 8.08
CA LEU A 31 25.26 -5.64 7.49
C LEU A 31 24.92 -4.57 8.53
N VAL A 32 24.85 -3.31 8.08
CA VAL A 32 24.43 -2.19 8.91
C VAL A 32 23.00 -1.82 8.53
N LEU A 33 22.11 -1.82 9.50
CA LEU A 33 20.76 -1.28 9.35
C LEU A 33 20.73 0.14 9.95
N PRO A 34 19.91 1.07 9.40
CA PRO A 34 19.71 2.36 10.03
C PRO A 34 19.04 2.18 11.41
N GLU A 35 19.07 3.23 12.24
CA GLU A 35 18.36 3.17 13.52
C GLU A 35 16.86 2.96 13.28
N SER A 36 16.29 1.97 13.97
CA SER A 36 14.87 1.68 13.86
C SER A 36 14.05 2.78 14.54
N ASP A 37 12.97 3.21 13.92
CA ASP A 37 11.99 4.09 14.56
C ASP A 37 11.37 3.37 15.77
N ARG A 38 11.56 3.92 16.96
CA ARG A 38 11.18 3.28 18.24
C ARG A 38 9.68 3.40 18.55
N GLU A 39 8.94 4.21 17.80
CA GLU A 39 7.57 4.58 18.16
C GLU A 39 6.51 3.50 17.87
N ARG A 40 6.83 2.46 17.09
CA ARG A 40 5.81 1.47 16.61
C ARG A 40 5.90 0.08 17.26
N GLY A 41 5.62 -0.03 18.56
CA GLY A 41 5.26 -1.28 19.26
C GLY A 41 6.00 -2.56 18.79
N ARG A 42 5.23 -3.56 18.31
CA ARG A 42 5.70 -4.88 17.82
C ARG A 42 6.30 -4.88 16.41
N LEU A 43 6.12 -3.79 15.64
CA LEU A 43 6.64 -3.68 14.28
C LEU A 43 8.11 -3.22 14.33
N ALA A 44 8.87 -3.52 13.28
CA ALA A 44 10.16 -2.90 13.05
C ALA A 44 10.07 -1.98 11.84
N GLU A 45 10.46 -0.73 12.03
CA GLU A 45 10.48 0.28 10.97
C GLU A 45 11.88 0.85 10.86
N TYR A 46 12.44 0.82 9.65
CA TYR A 46 13.76 1.32 9.33
C TYR A 46 13.61 2.44 8.33
N VAL A 47 14.18 3.60 8.62
CA VAL A 47 14.03 4.81 7.80
C VAL A 47 15.40 5.34 7.43
N GLU A 48 15.62 5.58 6.15
CA GLU A 48 16.72 6.40 5.67
C GLU A 48 16.16 7.82 5.43
N ALA A 49 16.60 8.76 6.27
CA ALA A 49 15.96 10.07 6.38
C ALA A 49 16.20 10.97 5.16
N ARG A 50 17.28 10.77 4.40
CA ARG A 50 17.65 11.66 3.28
C ARG A 50 16.89 11.34 2.00
N SER A 51 16.58 10.09 1.77
CA SER A 51 15.90 9.55 0.60
C SER A 51 14.40 9.34 0.83
N GLY A 52 13.95 9.34 2.09
CA GLY A 52 12.57 9.01 2.42
C GLY A 52 12.25 7.52 2.24
N ARG A 53 13.28 6.68 2.03
CA ARG A 53 13.14 5.23 1.91
C ARG A 53 12.92 4.60 3.27
N ARG A 54 12.02 3.63 3.29
CA ARG A 54 11.53 3.02 4.51
C ARG A 54 11.25 1.55 4.29
N VAL A 55 11.58 0.73 5.29
CA VAL A 55 11.17 -0.67 5.35
C VAL A 55 10.33 -0.87 6.59
N MET A 56 9.15 -1.44 6.40
CA MET A 56 8.26 -1.87 7.48
C MET A 56 8.26 -3.40 7.52
N VAL A 57 8.54 -3.96 8.70
CA VAL A 57 8.52 -5.40 8.96
C VAL A 57 7.45 -5.68 10.01
N CYS A 58 6.44 -6.44 9.61
CA CYS A 58 5.44 -6.97 10.53
C CYS A 58 5.86 -8.39 10.95
N PRO A 59 5.81 -8.72 12.26
CA PRO A 59 6.09 -10.06 12.73
C PRO A 59 5.02 -11.05 12.22
N PRO A 60 5.33 -12.36 12.21
CA PRO A 60 4.34 -13.41 12.01
C PRO A 60 3.16 -13.22 12.96
N GLY A 61 1.95 -13.28 12.43
CA GLY A 61 0.72 -13.29 13.22
C GLY A 61 0.22 -14.71 13.47
N GLU A 62 -0.82 -14.86 14.29
CA GLU A 62 -1.42 -16.16 14.61
C GLU A 62 -1.84 -16.97 13.36
N ARG A 63 -2.24 -16.27 12.30
CA ARG A 63 -2.68 -16.88 11.03
C ARG A 63 -1.57 -17.02 9.98
N HIS A 64 -0.47 -16.28 10.12
CA HIS A 64 0.59 -16.20 9.11
C HIS A 64 1.96 -16.38 9.76
N ARG A 65 2.63 -17.48 9.44
CA ARG A 65 3.93 -17.86 10.01
C ARG A 65 5.14 -17.13 9.39
N THR A 66 4.89 -16.04 8.67
CA THR A 66 5.89 -15.30 7.89
C THR A 66 5.89 -13.84 8.30
N PHE A 67 7.08 -13.23 8.27
CA PHE A 67 7.24 -11.79 8.31
C PHE A 67 6.61 -11.20 7.04
N GLN A 68 5.86 -10.10 7.20
CA GLN A 68 5.48 -9.27 6.07
C GLN A 68 6.46 -8.10 5.99
N VAL A 69 7.08 -7.92 4.83
CA VAL A 69 7.98 -6.80 4.56
C VAL A 69 7.35 -5.90 3.52
N THR A 70 7.42 -4.58 3.74
CA THR A 70 6.98 -3.57 2.77
C THR A 70 8.09 -2.55 2.57
N LEU A 71 8.49 -2.36 1.31
CA LEU A 71 9.42 -1.33 0.90
C LEU A 71 8.63 -0.10 0.48
N LYS A 72 8.98 1.05 1.06
CA LYS A 72 8.33 2.33 0.79
C LYS A 72 9.35 3.38 0.40
N GLU A 73 8.90 4.32 -0.42
CA GLU A 73 9.59 5.57 -0.73
C GLU A 73 8.60 6.72 -0.57
N ASN A 74 8.97 7.73 0.23
CA ASN A 74 8.12 8.91 0.50
C ASN A 74 6.68 8.54 0.94
N GLY A 75 6.55 7.45 1.70
CA GLY A 75 5.26 6.94 2.18
C GLY A 75 4.53 5.99 1.22
N THR A 76 4.94 5.93 -0.05
CA THR A 76 4.33 5.08 -1.08
C THR A 76 4.89 3.66 -1.02
N PRO A 77 4.05 2.61 -0.88
CA PRO A 77 4.51 1.23 -0.98
C PRO A 77 4.82 0.86 -2.43
N LEU A 78 6.06 0.44 -2.71
CA LEU A 78 6.53 0.06 -4.04
C LEU A 78 6.73 -1.46 -4.18
N ALA A 79 7.05 -2.13 -3.09
CA ALA A 79 7.26 -3.57 -3.07
C ALA A 79 6.85 -4.18 -1.73
N TRP A 80 6.57 -5.47 -1.75
CA TRP A 80 6.21 -6.24 -0.57
C TRP A 80 6.69 -7.67 -0.70
N GLY A 81 6.69 -8.41 0.41
CA GLY A 81 7.01 -9.82 0.40
C GLY A 81 6.68 -10.49 1.72
N TRP A 82 6.52 -11.81 1.67
CA TRP A 82 6.42 -12.65 2.86
C TRP A 82 7.57 -13.65 2.92
N THR A 83 8.20 -13.77 4.07
CA THR A 83 9.26 -14.76 4.30
C THR A 83 9.28 -15.21 5.75
N ALA A 84 9.69 -16.44 6.03
CA ALA A 84 9.99 -16.89 7.40
C ALA A 84 11.48 -16.72 7.75
N ASP A 85 12.30 -16.32 6.78
CA ASP A 85 13.75 -16.21 6.89
C ASP A 85 14.15 -14.78 7.27
N LEU A 86 14.69 -14.60 8.48
CA LEU A 86 15.18 -13.31 8.97
C LEU A 86 16.37 -12.79 8.19
N ASP A 87 17.24 -13.66 7.67
CA ASP A 87 18.41 -13.24 6.89
C ASP A 87 17.96 -12.54 5.60
N GLN A 88 16.91 -13.08 4.97
CA GLN A 88 16.26 -12.47 3.80
C GLN A 88 15.65 -11.11 4.16
N VAL A 89 14.96 -11.00 5.30
CA VAL A 89 14.40 -9.70 5.77
C VAL A 89 15.51 -8.66 5.95
N VAL A 90 16.61 -9.03 6.60
CA VAL A 90 17.75 -8.13 6.84
C VAL A 90 18.42 -7.73 5.54
N ARG A 91 18.64 -8.67 4.60
CA ARG A 91 19.21 -8.36 3.27
C ARG A 91 18.34 -7.39 2.49
N ALA A 92 17.02 -7.60 2.47
CA ALA A 92 16.08 -6.67 1.84
C ALA A 92 16.14 -5.28 2.50
N THR A 93 16.18 -5.24 3.84
CA THR A 93 16.22 -4.01 4.62
C THR A 93 17.49 -3.21 4.34
N ALA A 94 18.65 -3.87 4.43
CA ALA A 94 19.95 -3.26 4.17
C ALA A 94 20.09 -2.77 2.73
N ALA A 95 19.66 -3.58 1.74
CA ALA A 95 19.71 -3.19 0.33
C ALA A 95 18.84 -1.95 0.07
N TRP A 96 17.55 -1.99 0.45
CA TRP A 96 16.63 -0.89 0.16
C TRP A 96 17.03 0.42 0.85
N THR A 97 17.35 0.35 2.16
CA THR A 97 17.78 1.53 2.94
C THR A 97 19.18 2.00 2.57
N GLY A 98 20.01 1.13 1.99
CA GLY A 98 21.32 1.47 1.43
C GLY A 98 21.27 2.11 0.03
N GLY A 99 20.09 2.25 -0.56
CA GLY A 99 19.91 2.92 -1.87
C GLY A 99 19.79 1.98 -3.07
N ALA A 100 19.76 0.65 -2.86
CA ALA A 100 19.56 -0.31 -3.96
C ALA A 100 18.20 -0.12 -4.64
N GLY A 101 18.13 -0.28 -5.96
CA GLY A 101 16.86 -0.25 -6.70
C GLY A 101 15.96 -1.45 -6.39
N LEU A 102 14.74 -1.47 -6.93
CA LEU A 102 13.77 -2.57 -6.74
C LEU A 102 14.33 -3.92 -7.23
N GLU A 103 14.90 -3.95 -8.43
CA GLU A 103 15.46 -5.18 -9.02
C GLU A 103 16.68 -5.68 -8.24
N GLU A 104 17.57 -4.78 -7.84
CA GLU A 104 18.76 -5.09 -7.04
C GLU A 104 18.36 -5.59 -5.65
N THR A 105 17.40 -4.94 -4.99
CA THR A 105 16.87 -5.38 -3.70
C THR A 105 16.28 -6.78 -3.81
N LYS A 106 15.54 -7.09 -4.88
CA LYS A 106 15.02 -8.44 -5.14
C LYS A 106 16.13 -9.46 -5.42
N ALA A 107 17.22 -9.06 -6.07
CA ALA A 107 18.38 -9.94 -6.26
C ALA A 107 19.04 -10.32 -4.93
N HIS A 108 19.08 -9.40 -3.96
CA HIS A 108 19.54 -9.67 -2.59
C HIS A 108 18.52 -10.44 -1.74
N ALA A 109 17.23 -10.30 -2.05
CA ALA A 109 16.13 -10.90 -1.31
C ALA A 109 14.97 -11.31 -2.23
N SER A 110 14.99 -12.57 -2.67
CA SER A 110 14.13 -13.07 -3.76
C SER A 110 12.64 -13.13 -3.44
N PHE A 111 12.28 -13.05 -2.15
CA PHE A 111 10.89 -13.01 -1.69
C PHE A 111 10.21 -11.65 -1.96
N ILE A 112 10.99 -10.61 -2.28
CA ILE A 112 10.46 -9.30 -2.63
C ILE A 112 9.77 -9.35 -3.98
N GLN A 113 8.55 -8.82 -4.00
CA GLN A 113 7.69 -8.72 -5.16
C GLN A 113 7.24 -7.27 -5.34
N PHE A 114 7.15 -6.86 -6.58
CA PHE A 114 6.64 -5.56 -7.00
C PHE A 114 5.92 -5.75 -8.33
N ARG A 115 5.04 -4.79 -8.66
CA ARG A 115 4.38 -4.76 -9.97
C ARG A 115 5.19 -3.96 -10.98
N PRO A 116 4.95 -4.16 -12.29
CA PRO A 116 5.61 -3.38 -13.34
C PRO A 116 5.56 -1.86 -13.12
N TRP A 117 4.41 -1.32 -12.67
CA TRP A 117 4.27 0.12 -12.44
C TRP A 117 5.26 0.67 -11.40
N ALA A 118 5.68 -0.13 -10.41
CA ALA A 118 6.65 0.33 -9.41
C ALA A 118 8.05 0.49 -10.01
N LEU A 119 8.42 -0.34 -11.00
CA LEU A 119 9.65 -0.15 -11.77
C LEU A 119 9.55 1.08 -12.67
N ASP A 120 8.40 1.28 -13.30
CA ASP A 120 8.17 2.48 -14.12
C ASP A 120 8.29 3.74 -13.26
N HIS A 121 7.71 3.73 -12.06
CA HIS A 121 7.80 4.83 -11.09
C HIS A 121 9.23 5.09 -10.59
N GLU A 122 10.00 4.03 -10.31
CA GLU A 122 11.41 4.15 -9.89
C GLU A 122 12.26 4.81 -10.97
N ARG A 123 11.98 4.54 -12.26
CA ARG A 123 12.69 5.10 -13.41
C ARG A 123 12.24 6.52 -13.74
N GLU A 124 10.92 6.73 -13.74
CA GLU A 124 10.26 7.99 -14.04
C GLU A 124 9.10 8.21 -13.06
N PRO A 125 9.30 9.04 -12.03
CA PRO A 125 8.29 9.22 -10.99
C PRO A 125 6.96 9.76 -11.54
N PHE A 126 5.92 8.94 -11.46
CA PHE A 126 4.54 9.39 -11.63
C PHE A 126 4.19 10.60 -10.77
N GLY A 127 3.36 11.48 -11.33
CA GLY A 127 2.68 12.52 -10.55
C GLY A 127 1.78 11.91 -9.47
N VAL A 128 1.52 12.68 -8.41
CA VAL A 128 0.86 12.22 -7.18
C VAL A 128 -0.50 11.53 -7.44
N VAL A 129 -1.30 12.05 -8.38
CA VAL A 129 -2.60 11.48 -8.74
C VAL A 129 -2.45 10.09 -9.37
N GLU A 130 -1.61 9.97 -10.41
CA GLU A 130 -1.38 8.69 -11.10
C GLU A 130 -0.76 7.66 -10.15
N LEU A 131 0.22 8.08 -9.34
CA LEU A 131 0.83 7.21 -8.33
C LEU A 131 -0.22 6.67 -7.35
N THR A 132 -1.11 7.54 -6.88
CA THR A 132 -2.19 7.16 -5.96
C THR A 132 -3.17 6.16 -6.60
N TRP A 133 -3.49 6.32 -7.89
CA TRP A 133 -4.26 5.33 -8.64
C TRP A 133 -3.53 3.98 -8.73
N ARG A 134 -2.25 3.98 -9.10
CA ARG A 134 -1.46 2.74 -9.23
C ARG A 134 -1.38 1.96 -7.93
N VAL A 135 -1.14 2.64 -6.81
CA VAL A 135 -1.13 2.02 -5.48
C VAL A 135 -2.49 1.38 -5.15
N LYS A 136 -3.60 2.10 -5.36
CA LYS A 136 -4.94 1.57 -5.06
C LYS A 136 -5.30 0.38 -5.96
N LEU A 137 -4.94 0.44 -7.23
CA LEU A 137 -5.13 -0.67 -8.17
C LEU A 137 -4.22 -1.86 -7.87
N ASP A 138 -3.05 -1.65 -7.27
CA ASP A 138 -2.22 -2.77 -6.81
C ASP A 138 -2.81 -3.46 -5.58
N LEU A 139 -3.38 -2.68 -4.65
CA LEU A 139 -4.06 -3.23 -3.48
C LEU A 139 -5.22 -4.17 -3.85
N ILE A 140 -5.84 -4.00 -5.02
CA ILE A 140 -6.82 -4.97 -5.58
C ILE A 140 -6.24 -6.39 -5.63
N HIS A 141 -4.94 -6.50 -5.90
CA HIS A 141 -4.25 -7.77 -6.13
C HIS A 141 -3.46 -8.24 -4.89
N MET A 142 -3.63 -7.60 -3.73
CA MET A 142 -2.91 -7.93 -2.50
C MET A 142 -3.81 -8.61 -1.45
N PRO A 143 -3.54 -9.87 -1.08
CA PRO A 143 -4.19 -10.50 0.07
C PRO A 143 -3.86 -9.77 1.39
N PRO A 144 -4.72 -9.83 2.43
CA PRO A 144 -6.03 -10.49 2.50
C PRO A 144 -7.20 -9.60 2.06
N TYR A 145 -6.94 -8.49 1.35
CA TYR A 145 -7.94 -7.47 0.99
C TYR A 145 -8.81 -7.90 -0.20
N ASP A 146 -9.45 -9.07 -0.10
CA ASP A 146 -10.40 -9.55 -1.09
C ASP A 146 -11.76 -8.85 -0.91
N HIS A 147 -11.86 -7.65 -1.49
CA HIS A 147 -13.08 -6.86 -1.55
C HIS A 147 -13.51 -6.72 -3.01
N PRO A 148 -14.06 -7.78 -3.64
CA PRO A 148 -14.23 -7.86 -5.09
C PRO A 148 -15.08 -6.70 -5.64
N ARG A 149 -16.10 -6.25 -4.89
CA ARG A 149 -16.92 -5.10 -5.28
C ARG A 149 -16.17 -3.76 -5.19
N ALA A 150 -15.38 -3.55 -4.13
CA ALA A 150 -14.56 -2.34 -3.99
C ALA A 150 -13.46 -2.30 -5.07
N ASN A 151 -12.90 -3.46 -5.38
CA ASN A 151 -11.90 -3.63 -6.42
C ASN A 151 -12.47 -3.35 -7.81
N ALA A 152 -13.65 -3.92 -8.12
CA ALA A 152 -14.36 -3.66 -9.37
C ALA A 152 -14.74 -2.18 -9.51
N LEU A 153 -15.17 -1.53 -8.42
CA LEU A 153 -15.44 -0.10 -8.37
C LEU A 153 -14.21 0.76 -8.69
N LEU A 154 -13.06 0.45 -8.09
CA LEU A 154 -11.80 1.15 -8.39
C LEU A 154 -11.38 0.97 -9.85
N ALA A 155 -11.51 -0.24 -10.40
CA ALA A 155 -11.19 -0.52 -11.80
C ALA A 155 -12.12 0.24 -12.76
N ALA A 156 -13.43 0.22 -12.51
CA ALA A 156 -14.43 0.96 -13.30
C ALA A 156 -14.19 2.47 -13.24
N ALA A 157 -13.86 3.01 -12.07
CA ALA A 157 -13.55 4.42 -11.91
C ALA A 157 -12.28 4.83 -12.67
N TYR A 158 -11.21 4.03 -12.57
CA TYR A 158 -9.96 4.30 -13.28
C TYR A 158 -10.11 4.23 -14.81
N ALA A 159 -11.08 3.47 -15.31
CA ALA A 159 -11.39 3.40 -16.75
C ALA A 159 -11.98 4.71 -17.30
N GLN A 160 -12.53 5.58 -16.44
CA GLN A 160 -13.06 6.88 -16.86
C GLN A 160 -11.96 7.94 -16.92
N PRO A 161 -11.66 8.53 -18.11
CA PRO A 161 -10.58 9.50 -18.25
C PRO A 161 -10.70 10.72 -17.35
N VAL A 162 -11.92 11.22 -17.13
CA VAL A 162 -12.18 12.38 -16.27
C VAL A 162 -11.87 12.08 -14.79
N LEU A 163 -12.18 10.87 -14.31
CA LEU A 163 -11.90 10.48 -12.93
C LEU A 163 -10.43 10.18 -12.70
N ARG A 164 -9.71 9.67 -13.72
CA ARG A 164 -8.27 9.43 -13.64
C ARG A 164 -7.47 10.70 -13.34
N GLN A 165 -8.00 11.86 -13.73
CA GLN A 165 -7.39 13.16 -13.47
C GLN A 165 -7.65 13.69 -12.05
N LEU A 166 -8.62 13.11 -11.32
CA LEU A 166 -8.97 13.51 -9.97
C LEU A 166 -8.23 12.65 -8.94
N MET A 167 -8.05 13.20 -7.73
CA MET A 167 -7.46 12.47 -6.60
C MET A 167 -8.50 11.45 -6.09
N PRO A 168 -8.26 10.12 -6.21
CA PRO A 168 -9.17 9.13 -5.68
C PRO A 168 -8.97 9.02 -4.17
N VAL A 169 -10.06 9.01 -3.42
CA VAL A 169 -10.03 8.79 -1.98
C VAL A 169 -10.90 7.58 -1.63
N ASN A 170 -10.30 6.63 -0.92
CA ASN A 170 -10.99 5.45 -0.42
C ASN A 170 -10.96 5.44 1.11
N SER A 171 -12.13 5.35 1.74
CA SER A 171 -12.26 5.15 3.18
C SER A 171 -13.33 4.11 3.44
N HIS A 172 -13.01 3.07 4.22
CA HIS A 172 -13.93 1.95 4.46
C HIS A 172 -14.51 1.37 3.15
N PHE A 173 -13.68 1.27 2.10
CA PHE A 173 -14.04 0.85 0.73
C PHE A 173 -14.97 1.79 -0.06
N ASN A 174 -15.47 2.87 0.55
CA ASN A 174 -16.22 3.89 -0.16
C ASN A 174 -15.29 4.72 -1.02
N LEU A 175 -15.68 4.97 -2.27
CA LEU A 175 -14.89 5.74 -3.24
C LEU A 175 -15.51 7.11 -3.47
N TRP A 176 -14.68 8.15 -3.44
CA TRP A 176 -15.03 9.51 -3.84
C TRP A 176 -13.80 10.23 -4.37
N PHE A 177 -14.00 11.43 -4.93
CA PHE A 177 -12.96 12.16 -5.64
C PHE A 177 -12.74 13.55 -5.05
N SER A 178 -11.50 14.03 -5.16
CA SER A 178 -11.12 15.39 -4.81
C SER A 178 -10.44 16.07 -5.98
N THR A 179 -10.66 17.38 -6.11
CA THR A 179 -9.88 18.22 -7.02
C THR A 179 -8.56 18.69 -6.42
N SER A 180 -8.26 18.31 -5.18
CA SER A 180 -6.97 18.62 -4.55
C SER A 180 -6.20 17.37 -4.14
N VAL A 181 -4.86 17.45 -4.23
CA VAL A 181 -3.95 16.41 -3.73
C VAL A 181 -3.57 16.62 -2.26
N GLU A 182 -3.70 17.84 -1.73
CA GLU A 182 -3.37 18.18 -0.34
C GLU A 182 -4.62 18.28 0.55
N GLU A 183 -5.62 19.05 0.12
CA GLU A 183 -6.85 19.31 0.90
C GLU A 183 -7.98 18.34 0.54
N ILE A 184 -7.66 17.04 0.49
CA ILE A 184 -8.53 16.02 -0.12
C ILE A 184 -9.98 16.09 0.39
N TRP A 185 -10.18 16.29 1.69
CA TRP A 185 -11.51 16.35 2.33
C TRP A 185 -12.29 17.63 2.06
N LYS A 186 -11.59 18.78 1.93
CA LYS A 186 -12.24 20.08 1.72
C LYS A 186 -12.66 20.28 0.27
N ARG A 187 -11.93 19.65 -0.66
CA ARG A 187 -12.12 19.77 -2.12
C ARG A 187 -12.80 18.54 -2.72
N ARG A 188 -13.53 17.78 -1.88
CA ARG A 188 -14.38 16.67 -2.33
C ARG A 188 -15.36 17.17 -3.40
N ILE A 189 -15.53 16.36 -4.44
CA ILE A 189 -16.44 16.64 -5.55
C ILE A 189 -17.34 15.45 -5.84
N GLY A 190 -18.55 15.74 -6.31
CA GLY A 190 -19.54 14.73 -6.68
C GLY A 190 -19.98 13.84 -5.53
N TYR A 191 -20.39 12.63 -5.87
CA TYR A 191 -20.96 11.68 -4.93
C TYR A 191 -19.92 10.69 -4.38
N VAL A 192 -20.28 10.04 -3.27
CA VAL A 192 -19.57 8.88 -2.73
C VAL A 192 -20.26 7.62 -3.25
N ILE A 193 -19.48 6.63 -3.65
CA ILE A 193 -19.98 5.30 -4.01
C ILE A 193 -19.61 4.31 -2.90
N CYS A 194 -20.62 3.63 -2.34
CA CYS A 194 -20.47 2.61 -1.31
C CYS A 194 -20.70 1.21 -1.93
N PRO A 195 -19.69 0.32 -1.97
CA PRO A 195 -19.79 -0.94 -2.73
C PRO A 195 -20.45 -2.11 -2.00
N HIS A 196 -20.87 -1.97 -0.74
CA HIS A 196 -21.21 -3.12 0.12
C HIS A 196 -22.61 -3.09 0.76
N HIS A 197 -23.52 -2.21 0.35
CA HIS A 197 -24.87 -2.24 0.90
C HIS A 197 -25.75 -3.23 0.13
N GLU A 198 -26.16 -4.32 0.78
CA GLU A 198 -27.12 -5.32 0.25
C GLU A 198 -26.75 -5.91 -1.13
N GLY A 199 -25.47 -5.93 -1.50
CA GLY A 199 -25.02 -6.43 -2.80
C GLY A 199 -25.26 -5.45 -3.97
N LEU A 200 -25.54 -4.18 -3.69
CA LEU A 200 -25.64 -3.08 -4.65
C LEU A 200 -24.53 -2.05 -4.45
N TYR A 201 -24.33 -1.18 -5.43
CA TYR A 201 -23.52 0.03 -5.30
C TYR A 201 -24.44 1.20 -4.98
N GLU A 202 -24.25 1.82 -3.82
CA GLU A 202 -25.03 3.00 -3.43
C GLU A 202 -24.25 4.26 -3.79
N VAL A 203 -24.92 5.18 -4.47
CA VAL A 203 -24.39 6.52 -4.74
C VAL A 203 -25.04 7.47 -3.75
N GLY A 204 -24.23 8.19 -2.98
CA GLY A 204 -24.71 9.07 -1.92
C GLY A 204 -24.09 10.47 -1.94
N ASN A 205 -24.89 11.44 -1.49
CA ASN A 205 -24.46 12.82 -1.26
C ASN A 205 -24.68 13.21 0.19
N GLU A 206 -23.63 13.65 0.89
CA GLU A 206 -23.72 14.09 2.30
C GLU A 206 -24.53 13.13 3.21
N GLY A 207 -24.34 11.81 3.03
CA GLY A 207 -25.03 10.78 3.81
C GLY A 207 -26.45 10.44 3.36
N ARG A 208 -26.98 11.10 2.31
CA ARG A 208 -28.25 10.77 1.69
C ARG A 208 -28.05 9.88 0.47
N LEU A 209 -28.85 8.82 0.37
CA LEU A 209 -28.90 7.97 -0.81
C LEU A 209 -29.46 8.76 -2.00
N VAL A 210 -28.76 8.71 -3.13
CA VAL A 210 -29.14 9.35 -4.39
C VAL A 210 -29.55 8.30 -5.43
N ALA A 211 -28.80 7.20 -5.52
CA ALA A 211 -29.09 6.11 -6.46
C ALA A 211 -28.56 4.77 -5.94
N ARG A 212 -29.09 3.69 -6.50
CA ARG A 212 -28.56 2.33 -6.36
C ARG A 212 -28.34 1.74 -7.74
N THR A 213 -27.22 1.06 -7.93
CA THR A 213 -26.90 0.37 -9.18
C THR A 213 -26.42 -1.05 -8.89
N GLU A 214 -26.59 -1.93 -9.87
CA GLU A 214 -26.15 -3.32 -9.74
C GLU A 214 -24.66 -3.46 -10.07
N THR A 215 -24.18 -2.64 -11.03
CA THR A 215 -22.81 -2.67 -11.53
C THR A 215 -21.98 -1.46 -11.06
N PRO A 216 -20.64 -1.61 -10.94
CA PRO A 216 -19.77 -0.49 -10.62
C PRO A 216 -19.71 0.53 -11.77
N GLU A 217 -19.82 0.08 -13.02
CA GLU A 217 -19.81 0.95 -14.21
C GLU A 217 -21.00 1.92 -14.20
N GLU A 218 -22.20 1.45 -13.85
CA GLU A 218 -23.38 2.30 -13.73
C GLU A 218 -23.23 3.32 -12.59
N ALA A 219 -22.71 2.91 -11.43
CA ALA A 219 -22.47 3.83 -10.31
C ALA A 219 -21.46 4.91 -10.70
N VAL A 220 -20.38 4.51 -11.36
CA VAL A 220 -19.33 5.41 -11.84
C VAL A 220 -19.87 6.36 -12.91
N ALA A 221 -20.65 5.87 -13.88
CA ALA A 221 -21.28 6.69 -14.91
C ALA A 221 -22.23 7.73 -14.29
N PHE A 222 -22.97 7.35 -13.24
CA PHE A 222 -23.82 8.26 -12.49
C PHE A 222 -23.00 9.39 -11.84
N VAL A 223 -21.86 9.06 -11.23
CA VAL A 223 -20.94 10.05 -10.67
C VAL A 223 -20.37 10.97 -11.75
N VAL A 224 -19.90 10.42 -12.87
CA VAL A 224 -19.32 11.19 -13.98
C VAL A 224 -20.33 12.18 -14.54
N THR A 225 -21.58 11.76 -14.74
CA THR A 225 -22.65 12.62 -15.27
C THR A 225 -22.97 13.79 -14.33
N ALA A 226 -22.73 13.64 -13.03
CA ALA A 226 -22.98 14.67 -12.03
C ALA A 226 -21.76 15.58 -11.78
N LEU A 227 -20.62 15.35 -12.44
CA LEU A 227 -19.46 16.21 -12.30
C LEU A 227 -19.67 17.55 -13.02
N PRO A 228 -19.16 18.67 -12.47
CA PRO A 228 -19.08 19.93 -13.17
C PRO A 228 -18.30 19.80 -14.49
N GLU A 229 -18.73 20.55 -15.51
CA GLU A 229 -17.99 20.67 -16.76
C GLU A 229 -16.66 21.42 -16.54
N GLY A 230 -15.66 21.10 -17.36
CA GLY A 230 -14.38 21.82 -17.36
C GLY A 230 -13.46 21.55 -16.17
N LEU A 231 -13.67 20.44 -15.44
CA LEU A 231 -12.72 20.01 -14.42
C LEU A 231 -11.35 19.75 -15.03
N GLY A 232 -10.35 20.46 -14.50
CA GLY A 232 -8.94 20.15 -14.75
C GLY A 232 -8.43 19.03 -13.84
N PRO A 233 -7.17 18.63 -14.02
CA PRO A 233 -6.49 17.70 -13.11
C PRO A 233 -6.46 18.22 -11.67
N ALA A 234 -6.51 17.29 -10.72
CA ALA A 234 -6.34 17.62 -9.31
C ALA A 234 -4.94 18.19 -9.06
N SER A 235 -4.87 19.19 -8.16
CA SER A 235 -3.65 19.95 -7.85
C SER A 235 -3.43 20.19 -6.36
#